data_AF-A0A5S4GGQ2-F1
#
_entry.id   AF-A0A5S4GGQ2-F1
#
_cell.length_a   1.000
_cell.length_b   1.000
_cell.length_c   1.000
_cell.angle_alpha   90.00
_cell.angle_beta   90.00
_cell.angle_gamma   90.00
#
_symmetry.space_group_name_H-M   'P 1'
#
loop_
_entity.id
_entity.type
_entity.pdbx_description
1 polymer ?
#
loop_
_entity_poly.entity_id
_entity_poly.type
_entity_poly.pdbx_seq_one_letter_code
_entity_poly.pdbx_strand_id
1 'polypeptide(L)'
;MAVVEQILRLFGLTGPPQPAGVLISGWPPAATMPREQQRKLADTMRHLPGCFQDRLPPAVLQRITGAAAAGQWEKAIDHLVMALYMRHAPVTPAERAELRGALRALGIPTRRVDTLPPR
;
A
#
# COMPACT_ATOMS: atom_id res chain seq x y z
N MET A 1 30.91 22.27 -39.85
CA MET A 1 31.16 22.29 -38.39
C MET A 1 29.89 21.84 -37.65
N ALA A 2 29.51 20.56 -37.77
CA ALA A 2 28.22 20.02 -37.31
C ALA A 2 28.38 18.78 -36.42
N VAL A 3 29.53 18.65 -35.74
CA VAL A 3 29.89 17.44 -34.97
C VAL A 3 29.95 17.70 -33.46
N VAL A 4 30.08 18.96 -33.01
CA VAL A 4 30.18 19.27 -31.58
C VAL A 4 28.82 19.22 -30.85
N GLU A 5 27.70 19.48 -31.54
CA GLU A 5 26.36 19.42 -30.92
C GLU A 5 25.87 17.99 -30.63
N GLN A 6 26.50 16.96 -31.20
CA GLN A 6 26.03 15.59 -31.03
C GLN A 6 26.48 14.96 -29.68
N ILE A 7 27.58 15.47 -29.10
CA ILE A 7 28.14 14.92 -27.85
C ILE A 7 27.40 15.46 -26.60
N LEU A 8 26.80 16.64 -26.68
CA LEU A 8 26.05 17.22 -25.55
C LEU A 8 24.60 16.69 -25.42
N ARG A 9 24.08 16.02 -26.45
CA ARG A 9 22.79 15.31 -26.37
C ARG A 9 22.86 13.98 -25.62
N LEU A 10 24.07 13.44 -25.39
CA LEU A 10 24.24 12.17 -24.68
C LEU A 10 24.11 12.28 -23.16
N PHE A 11 24.19 13.49 -22.59
CA PHE A 11 24.17 13.70 -21.13
C PHE A 11 22.79 14.04 -20.54
N GLY A 12 21.71 14.10 -21.34
CA GLY A 12 20.35 14.14 -20.80
C GLY A 12 20.00 15.32 -19.87
N LEU A 13 20.75 16.44 -19.90
CA LEU A 13 20.53 17.60 -19.04
C LEU A 13 19.63 18.69 -19.66
N THR A 14 18.71 18.31 -20.53
CA THR A 14 17.62 19.19 -20.98
C THR A 14 16.44 18.34 -21.44
N GLY A 15 15.85 17.65 -20.46
CA GLY A 15 14.46 17.26 -20.55
C GLY A 15 13.61 18.31 -19.84
N PRO A 16 12.40 18.65 -20.32
CA PRO A 16 11.43 19.36 -19.50
C PRO A 16 11.27 18.62 -18.16
N PRO A 17 10.91 19.31 -17.04
CA PRO A 17 10.73 18.64 -15.76
C PRO A 17 9.79 17.47 -15.97
N GLN A 18 10.34 16.26 -15.88
CA GLN A 18 9.54 15.05 -15.94
C GLN A 18 8.53 15.18 -14.81
N PRO A 19 7.21 15.05 -15.07
CA PRO A 19 6.31 14.78 -13.96
C PRO A 19 6.81 13.50 -13.32
N ALA A 20 7.27 13.60 -12.07
CA ALA A 20 7.43 12.47 -11.19
C ALA A 20 6.08 11.75 -11.14
N GLY A 21 5.94 10.72 -11.98
CA GLY A 21 4.61 10.23 -12.32
C GLY A 21 4.67 9.16 -13.39
N VAL A 22 5.70 8.30 -13.36
CA VAL A 22 5.58 6.95 -13.91
C VAL A 22 4.53 6.24 -13.07
N LEU A 23 3.27 6.43 -13.42
CA LEU A 23 2.11 5.76 -12.86
C LEU A 23 2.15 4.30 -13.33
N ILE A 24 2.97 3.48 -12.67
CA ILE A 24 2.84 2.01 -12.69
C ILE A 24 1.60 1.57 -11.86
N SER A 25 0.80 2.51 -11.35
CA SER A 25 -0.45 2.20 -10.65
C SER A 25 -1.49 3.27 -11.00
N GLY A 26 -2.51 2.87 -11.76
CA GLY A 26 -3.60 3.74 -12.24
C GLY A 26 -4.59 4.16 -11.15
N TRP A 27 -4.12 4.56 -9.97
CA TRP A 27 -4.97 5.13 -8.93
C TRP A 27 -4.33 6.37 -8.29
N PRO A 28 -5.15 7.37 -7.94
CA PRO A 28 -4.64 8.60 -7.38
C PRO A 28 -4.31 8.34 -5.89
N PRO A 29 -3.30 9.03 -5.32
CA PRO A 29 -2.90 8.83 -3.93
C PRO A 29 -4.08 8.94 -2.95
N ALA A 30 -3.96 8.38 -1.75
CA ALA A 30 -5.01 8.48 -0.72
C ALA A 30 -5.46 9.92 -0.42
N ALA A 31 -4.60 10.92 -0.67
CA ALA A 31 -4.90 12.35 -0.55
C ALA A 31 -5.88 12.89 -1.60
N THR A 32 -6.09 12.16 -2.70
CA THR A 32 -6.99 12.52 -3.81
C THR A 32 -8.29 11.73 -3.81
N MET A 33 -8.52 10.87 -2.81
CA MET A 33 -9.79 10.18 -2.63
C MET A 33 -10.89 11.14 -2.16
N PRO A 34 -12.17 10.89 -2.52
CA PRO A 34 -13.29 11.58 -1.89
C PRO A 34 -13.23 11.42 -0.35
N ARG A 35 -13.50 12.49 0.40
CA ARG A 35 -13.41 12.49 1.88
C ARG A 35 -14.18 11.35 2.54
N GLU A 36 -15.32 10.98 1.99
CA GLU A 36 -16.12 9.85 2.48
C GLU A 36 -15.38 8.51 2.33
N GLN A 37 -14.76 8.28 1.17
CA GLN A 37 -13.97 7.10 0.90
C GLN A 37 -12.70 7.06 1.76
N GLN A 38 -12.09 8.22 1.97
CA GLN A 38 -10.96 8.39 2.86
C GLN A 38 -11.34 8.04 4.31
N ARG A 39 -12.51 8.50 4.78
CA ARG A 39 -13.02 8.18 6.13
C ARG A 39 -13.32 6.70 6.27
N LYS A 40 -14.00 6.10 5.29
CA LYS A 40 -14.31 4.67 5.27
C LYS A 40 -13.04 3.81 5.31
N LEU A 41 -12.02 4.21 4.56
CA LEU A 41 -10.71 3.55 4.58
C LEU A 41 -10.01 3.71 5.93
N ALA A 42 -10.05 4.90 6.53
CA ALA A 42 -9.48 5.14 7.86
C ALA A 42 -10.16 4.27 8.93
N ASP A 43 -11.50 4.18 8.91
CA ASP A 43 -12.26 3.34 9.84
C ASP A 43 -11.95 1.85 9.62
N THR A 44 -11.85 1.43 8.36
CA THR A 44 -11.42 0.06 7.99
C THR A 44 -10.04 -0.24 8.55
N MET A 45 -9.05 0.62 8.29
CA MET A 45 -7.66 0.43 8.72
C MET A 45 -7.46 0.47 10.24
N ARG A 46 -8.38 1.11 10.99
CA ARG A 46 -8.39 1.08 12.46
C ARG A 46 -8.93 -0.22 13.03
N HIS A 47 -9.93 -0.82 12.38
CA HIS A 47 -10.56 -2.06 12.86
C HIS A 47 -9.76 -3.31 12.45
N LEU A 48 -9.17 -3.29 11.26
CA LEU A 48 -8.54 -4.45 10.64
C LEU A 48 -7.49 -5.16 11.52
N PRO A 49 -6.58 -4.45 12.22
CA PRO A 49 -5.61 -5.09 13.12
C PRO A 49 -6.25 -5.87 14.27
N GLY A 50 -7.42 -5.41 14.76
CA GLY A 50 -8.14 -6.07 15.86
C GLY A 50 -8.61 -7.48 15.50
N CYS A 51 -8.97 -7.74 14.24
CA CYS A 51 -9.37 -9.07 13.76
C CYS A 51 -8.23 -10.11 13.84
N PHE A 52 -6.98 -9.65 13.95
CA PHE A 52 -5.79 -10.50 14.00
C PHE A 52 -5.09 -10.48 15.37
N GLN A 53 -5.73 -9.93 16.41
CA GLN A 53 -5.13 -9.81 17.74
C GLN A 53 -4.69 -11.15 18.35
N ASP A 54 -5.41 -12.22 18.05
CA ASP A 54 -5.11 -13.57 18.54
C ASP A 54 -3.96 -14.23 17.77
N ARG A 55 -3.60 -13.69 16.60
CA ARG A 55 -2.65 -14.29 15.64
C ARG A 55 -1.35 -13.49 15.51
N LEU A 56 -1.38 -12.21 15.85
CA LEU A 56 -0.25 -11.30 15.73
C LEU A 56 0.21 -10.80 17.10
N PRO A 57 1.53 -10.62 17.31
CA PRO A 57 2.05 -10.09 18.57
C PRO A 57 1.54 -8.66 18.83
N PRO A 58 1.28 -8.28 20.09
CA PRO A 58 0.84 -6.93 20.46
C PRO A 58 1.75 -5.82 19.93
N ALA A 59 3.07 -6.03 19.93
CA ALA A 59 4.05 -5.06 19.42
C ALA A 59 3.89 -4.81 17.90
N VAL A 60 3.55 -5.86 17.13
CA VAL A 60 3.29 -5.75 15.69
C VAL A 60 1.99 -4.99 15.44
N LEU A 61 0.94 -5.32 16.21
CA LEU A 61 -0.35 -4.64 16.13
C LEU A 61 -0.23 -3.15 16.47
N GLN A 62 0.52 -2.80 17.52
CA GLN A 62 0.78 -1.41 17.89
C GLN A 62 1.46 -0.63 16.75
N ARG A 63 2.45 -1.23 16.08
CA ARG A 63 3.13 -0.60 14.93
C ARG A 63 2.17 -0.39 13.75
N ILE A 64 1.30 -1.35 13.47
CA ILE A 64 0.30 -1.25 12.39
C ILE A 64 -0.74 -0.17 12.73
N THR A 65 -1.31 -0.20 13.94
CA THR A 65 -2.29 0.78 14.41
C THR A 65 -1.70 2.18 14.47
N GLY A 66 -0.45 2.33 14.89
CA GLY A 66 0.26 3.62 14.89
C GLY A 66 0.42 4.19 13.48
N ALA A 67 0.81 3.37 12.50
CA ALA A 67 0.87 3.78 11.10
C ALA A 67 -0.52 4.15 10.54
N ALA A 68 -1.55 3.38 10.88
CA ALA A 68 -2.92 3.67 10.46
C ALA A 68 -3.45 4.99 11.04
N ALA A 69 -3.17 5.26 12.32
CA ALA A 69 -3.53 6.51 13.00
C ALA A 69 -2.82 7.73 12.42
N ALA A 70 -1.56 7.56 11.97
CA ALA A 70 -0.78 8.60 11.30
C ALA A 70 -1.17 8.84 9.83
N GLY A 71 -2.20 8.16 9.31
CA GLY A 71 -2.61 8.26 7.90
C GLY A 71 -1.69 7.51 6.93
N GLN A 72 -0.70 6.76 7.44
CA GLN A 72 0.23 5.96 6.65
C GLN A 72 -0.39 4.60 6.29
N TRP A 73 -1.54 4.62 5.62
CA TRP A 73 -2.35 3.40 5.40
C TRP A 73 -1.68 2.36 4.51
N GLU A 74 -0.93 2.79 3.49
CA GLU A 74 -0.13 1.88 2.65
C GLU A 74 0.88 1.11 3.49
N LYS A 75 1.58 1.80 4.39
CA LYS A 75 2.54 1.19 5.31
C LYS A 75 1.87 0.28 6.33
N ALA A 76 0.70 0.67 6.83
CA ALA A 76 -0.06 -0.13 7.79
C ALA A 76 -0.54 -1.45 7.16
N ILE A 77 -1.12 -1.41 5.95
CA ILE A 77 -1.61 -2.63 5.28
C ILE A 77 -0.44 -3.52 4.83
N ASP A 78 0.68 -2.93 4.40
CA ASP A 78 1.87 -3.70 4.01
C ASP A 78 2.48 -4.43 5.21
N HIS A 79 2.66 -3.74 6.35
CA HIS A 79 3.10 -4.39 7.58
C HIS A 79 2.16 -5.50 8.06
N LEU A 80 0.84 -5.29 7.91
CA LEU A 80 -0.14 -6.29 8.30
C LEU A 80 -0.05 -7.54 7.43
N VAL A 81 -0.07 -7.39 6.10
CA VAL A 81 0.04 -8.52 5.17
C VAL A 81 1.36 -9.25 5.34
N MET A 82 2.46 -8.51 5.53
CA MET A 82 3.78 -9.09 5.80
C MET A 82 3.79 -9.89 7.11
N ALA A 83 3.20 -9.36 8.19
CA ALA A 83 3.13 -10.05 9.47
C ALA A 83 2.31 -11.35 9.39
N LEU A 84 1.19 -11.33 8.67
CA LEU A 84 0.37 -12.52 8.42
C LEU A 84 1.13 -13.56 7.60
N TYR A 85 1.84 -13.12 6.56
CA TYR A 85 2.67 -13.99 5.72
C TYR A 85 3.81 -14.65 6.52
N MET A 86 4.62 -13.85 7.21
CA MET A 86 5.79 -14.32 7.97
C MET A 86 5.43 -15.30 9.10
N ARG A 87 4.22 -15.19 9.66
CA ARG A 87 3.74 -16.07 10.73
C ARG A 87 2.89 -17.24 10.22
N HIS A 88 2.71 -17.36 8.90
CA HIS A 88 1.75 -18.29 8.31
C HIS A 88 0.37 -18.23 8.99
N ALA A 89 -0.05 -17.02 9.36
CA ALA A 89 -1.29 -16.83 10.11
C ALA A 89 -2.48 -17.16 9.20
N PRO A 90 -3.34 -18.12 9.57
CA PRO A 90 -4.46 -18.51 8.74
C PRO A 90 -5.49 -17.38 8.67
N VAL A 91 -6.06 -17.15 7.48
CA VAL A 91 -6.98 -16.05 7.18
C VAL A 91 -8.29 -16.59 6.60
N THR A 92 -9.42 -16.18 7.17
CA THR A 92 -10.75 -16.57 6.69
C THR A 92 -11.06 -15.92 5.32
N PRO A 93 -12.03 -16.46 4.55
CA PRO A 93 -12.47 -15.83 3.31
C PRO A 93 -12.96 -14.38 3.49
N ALA A 94 -13.64 -14.10 4.61
CA ALA A 94 -14.12 -12.76 4.95
C ALA A 94 -12.96 -11.78 5.23
N GLU A 95 -12.02 -12.18 6.09
CA GLU A 95 -10.81 -11.40 6.39
C GLU A 95 -9.99 -11.11 5.12
N ARG A 96 -9.90 -12.10 4.22
CA ARG A 96 -9.22 -11.93 2.93
C ARG A 96 -9.95 -10.94 2.02
N ALA A 97 -11.29 -10.96 2.00
CA ALA A 97 -12.07 -10.00 1.24
C ALA A 97 -11.88 -8.57 1.76
N GLU A 98 -11.82 -8.38 3.08
CA GLU A 98 -11.54 -7.09 3.70
C GLU A 98 -10.13 -6.58 3.35
N LEU A 99 -9.10 -7.44 3.47
CA LEU A 99 -7.74 -7.10 3.08
C LEU A 99 -7.65 -6.75 1.59
N ARG A 100 -8.32 -7.49 0.71
CA ARG A 100 -8.40 -7.15 -0.72
C ARG A 100 -9.09 -5.80 -0.93
N GLY A 101 -10.15 -5.50 -0.18
CA GLY A 101 -10.85 -4.22 -0.23
C GLY A 101 -9.94 -3.05 0.15
N ALA A 102 -9.17 -3.18 1.23
CA ALA A 102 -8.23 -2.17 1.68
C ALA A 102 -7.07 -1.96 0.68
N LEU A 103 -6.46 -3.05 0.19
CA LEU A 103 -5.41 -2.99 -0.84
C LEU A 103 -5.92 -2.35 -2.13
N ARG A 104 -7.14 -2.73 -2.55
CA ARG A 104 -7.81 -2.15 -3.70
C ARG A 104 -8.06 -0.66 -3.50
N ALA A 105 -8.58 -0.23 -2.35
CA ALA A 105 -8.77 1.18 -2.07
C ALA A 105 -7.45 1.96 -2.19
N LEU A 106 -6.34 1.39 -1.73
CA LEU A 106 -5.00 1.99 -1.80
C LEU A 106 -4.29 1.81 -3.15
N GLY A 107 -4.92 1.15 -4.12
CA GLY A 107 -4.31 0.80 -5.40
C GLY A 107 -3.09 -0.11 -5.34
N ILE A 108 -2.97 -0.87 -4.27
CA ILE A 108 -1.94 -1.88 -4.09
C ILE A 108 -2.42 -3.20 -4.71
N PRO A 109 -1.55 -3.97 -5.41
CA PRO A 109 -1.91 -5.26 -5.97
C PRO A 109 -2.46 -6.24 -4.93
N THR A 110 -3.70 -6.70 -5.13
CA THR A 110 -4.42 -7.60 -4.22
C THR A 110 -3.87 -9.03 -4.21
N ARG A 111 -3.06 -9.41 -5.21
CA ARG A 111 -2.46 -10.76 -5.31
C ARG A 111 -1.64 -11.18 -4.08
N ARG A 112 -1.16 -10.21 -3.30
CA ARG A 112 -0.39 -10.45 -2.07
C ARG A 112 -1.18 -11.15 -0.97
N VAL A 113 -2.50 -10.99 -0.93
CA VAL A 113 -3.36 -11.69 0.03
C VAL A 113 -3.84 -13.03 -0.47
N ASP A 114 -3.56 -13.42 -1.72
CA ASP A 114 -3.95 -14.72 -2.25
C ASP A 114 -3.01 -15.84 -1.76
N THR A 115 -1.77 -15.47 -1.39
CA THR A 115 -0.75 -16.40 -0.89
C THR A 115 -0.88 -16.70 0.61
N LEU A 116 -1.75 -16.00 1.33
CA LEU A 116 -1.96 -16.23 2.77
C LEU A 116 -2.68 -17.57 2.99
N PRO A 117 -2.27 -18.35 4.01
CA PRO A 117 -2.90 -19.65 4.26
C PRO A 117 -4.38 -19.48 4.64
N PRO A 118 -5.28 -20.34 4.15
CA PRO A 118 -6.68 -20.32 4.56
C PRO A 118 -6.81 -20.75 6.03
N ARG A 119 -7.83 -20.22 6.71
CA ARG A 119 -8.27 -20.66 8.04
C ARG A 119 -9.37 -21.70 7.94
#